data_AF-W9QCU7-F1
#
_entry.id   AF-W9QCU7-F1
#
_cell.length_a   1.000
_cell.length_b   1.000
_cell.length_c   1.000
_cell.angle_alpha   90.00
_cell.angle_beta   90.00
_cell.angle_gamma   90.00
#
_symmetry.space_group_name_H-M   'P 1'
#
loop_
_entity.id
_entity.type
_entity.pdbx_description
1 polymer ?
#
loop_
_entity_poly.entity_id
_entity_poly.type
_entity_poly.pdbx_seq_one_letter_code
_entity_poly.pdbx_strand_id
1 'polypeptide(L)'
;MPPRCRSVNQPEPQNQALEFATAPTMYAAFQVMATRAQNERPAEDRKQGYFWEFRRAPIPMFNSEGGPQEAKFLFDFIVKHLNTMEVPDEYWVEFVVYKMEGQYFPQSYMDERVMEFMSLLQGDMSVREYEAKFNDLSQFAPSLVESEHLRCLKFEKGLKNSVRRPLVALRIQNF
;
A
#
# COMPACT_ATOMS: atom_id res chain seq x y z
N MET A 1 -29.99 47.70 -76.59
CA MET A 1 -30.91 46.75 -75.92
C MET A 1 -30.10 45.55 -75.45
N PRO A 2 -30.37 45.00 -74.26
CA PRO A 2 -29.35 44.38 -73.42
C PRO A 2 -28.93 42.98 -73.93
N PRO A 3 -27.67 42.56 -73.71
CA PRO A 3 -27.27 41.18 -73.95
C PRO A 3 -27.79 40.27 -72.84
N ARG A 4 -28.33 39.12 -73.27
CA ARG A 4 -28.86 38.03 -72.44
C ARG A 4 -27.86 37.56 -71.39
N CYS A 5 -28.33 37.34 -70.16
CA CYS A 5 -27.62 36.62 -69.11
C CYS A 5 -27.12 35.27 -69.64
N ARG A 6 -25.80 35.10 -69.62
CA ARG A 6 -25.13 33.82 -69.89
C ARG A 6 -25.16 33.02 -68.58
N SER A 7 -26.10 32.08 -68.44
CA SER A 7 -25.96 31.02 -67.45
C SER A 7 -24.92 30.04 -68.02
N VAL A 8 -23.67 30.19 -67.58
CA VAL A 8 -22.65 29.17 -67.80
C VAL A 8 -23.01 28.02 -66.87
N ASN A 9 -23.28 26.86 -67.46
CA ASN A 9 -23.38 25.58 -66.75
C ASN A 9 -22.15 25.42 -65.86
N GLN A 10 -22.36 25.58 -64.57
CA GLN A 10 -21.38 25.25 -63.54
C GLN A 10 -21.63 23.77 -63.22
N PRO A 11 -20.69 22.85 -63.51
CA PRO A 11 -20.81 21.52 -62.93
C PRO A 11 -20.70 21.70 -61.42
N GLU A 12 -21.71 21.24 -60.69
CA GLU A 12 -21.58 21.00 -59.26
C GLU A 12 -20.25 20.29 -59.02
N PRO A 13 -19.44 20.70 -58.03
CA PRO A 13 -18.44 19.79 -57.52
C PRO A 13 -19.22 18.60 -56.99
N GLN A 14 -19.25 17.54 -57.79
CA GLN A 14 -19.64 16.22 -57.34
C GLN A 14 -18.75 15.98 -56.12
N ASN A 15 -19.38 16.05 -54.94
CA ASN A 15 -18.78 15.66 -53.68
C ASN A 15 -18.39 14.19 -53.82
N GLN A 16 -17.21 13.95 -54.41
CA GLN A 16 -16.67 12.63 -54.57
C GLN A 16 -16.16 12.20 -53.21
N ALA A 17 -16.95 11.30 -52.65
CA ALA A 17 -16.60 10.32 -51.65
C ALA A 17 -16.24 10.86 -50.25
N LEU A 18 -17.30 11.15 -49.49
CA LEU A 18 -17.39 10.55 -48.17
C LEU A 18 -17.36 9.03 -48.41
N GLU A 19 -16.18 8.43 -48.42
CA GLU A 19 -16.05 6.98 -48.64
C GLU A 19 -16.91 6.29 -47.58
N PHE A 20 -17.94 5.57 -48.04
CA PHE A 20 -18.64 4.60 -47.22
C PHE A 20 -17.59 3.56 -46.83
N ALA A 21 -16.97 3.74 -45.68
CA ALA A 21 -15.96 2.83 -45.16
C ALA A 21 -16.53 1.41 -45.25
N THR A 22 -15.88 0.58 -46.05
CA THR A 22 -16.31 -0.81 -46.25
C THR A 22 -16.37 -1.52 -44.90
N ALA A 23 -17.24 -2.52 -44.73
CA ALA A 23 -17.35 -3.26 -43.47
C ALA A 23 -15.99 -3.74 -42.90
N PRO A 24 -15.01 -4.17 -43.73
CA PRO A 24 -13.65 -4.47 -43.26
C PRO A 24 -12.90 -3.26 -42.67
N THR A 25 -13.01 -2.07 -43.29
CA THR A 25 -12.39 -0.84 -42.78
C THR A 25 -13.00 -0.42 -41.44
N MET A 26 -14.33 -0.50 -41.33
CA MET A 26 -15.04 -0.22 -40.08
C MET A 26 -14.69 -1.24 -38.98
N TYR A 27 -14.58 -2.52 -39.33
CA TYR A 27 -14.16 -3.56 -38.40
C TYR A 27 -12.71 -3.36 -37.95
N ALA A 28 -11.79 -3.03 -38.86
CA ALA A 28 -10.40 -2.73 -38.49
C ALA A 28 -10.30 -1.50 -37.58
N ALA A 29 -11.03 -0.43 -37.89
CA ALA A 29 -11.08 0.77 -37.05
C ALA A 29 -11.68 0.46 -35.67
N PHE A 30 -12.76 -0.33 -35.61
CA PHE A 30 -13.34 -0.78 -34.36
C PHE A 30 -12.37 -1.65 -33.55
N GLN A 31 -11.65 -2.56 -34.19
CA GLN A 31 -10.65 -3.40 -33.52
C GLN A 31 -9.50 -2.56 -32.96
N VAL A 32 -9.00 -1.57 -33.71
CA VAL A 32 -7.98 -0.62 -33.24
C VAL A 32 -8.50 0.22 -32.07
N MET A 33 -9.74 0.69 -32.14
CA MET A 33 -10.36 1.43 -31.03
C MET A 33 -10.60 0.55 -29.81
N ALA A 34 -10.99 -0.71 -29.99
CA ALA A 34 -11.19 -1.67 -28.91
C ALA A 34 -9.87 -2.04 -28.23
N THR A 35 -8.79 -2.26 -29.00
CA THR A 35 -7.44 -2.49 -28.44
C THR A 35 -6.89 -1.23 -27.75
N ARG A 36 -7.13 -0.05 -28.32
CA ARG A 36 -6.78 1.23 -27.68
C ARG A 36 -7.54 1.44 -26.37
N ALA A 37 -8.85 1.22 -26.35
CA ALA A 37 -9.69 1.34 -25.16
C ALA A 37 -9.35 0.31 -24.06
N GLN A 38 -8.90 -0.89 -24.43
CA GLN A 38 -8.39 -1.88 -23.47
C GLN A 38 -7.06 -1.43 -22.84
N ASN A 39 -6.18 -0.79 -23.62
CA ASN A 39 -4.92 -0.26 -23.12
C ASN A 39 -5.06 1.08 -22.37
N GLU A 40 -6.09 1.88 -22.66
CA GLU A 40 -6.39 3.18 -22.05
C GLU A 40 -7.31 3.13 -20.82
N ARG A 41 -7.73 1.94 -20.35
CA ARG A 41 -8.41 1.85 -19.04
C ARG A 41 -7.51 2.53 -18.00
N PRO A 42 -8.04 3.46 -17.17
CA PRO A 42 -7.26 4.13 -16.15
C PRO A 42 -6.46 3.08 -15.37
N ALA A 43 -5.17 3.30 -15.14
CA ALA A 43 -4.31 2.35 -14.43
C ALA A 43 -4.94 1.90 -13.10
N GLU A 44 -5.71 2.79 -12.46
CA GLU A 44 -6.56 2.52 -11.30
C GLU A 44 -7.58 1.38 -11.54
N ASP A 45 -8.32 1.36 -12.65
CA ASP A 45 -9.30 0.30 -12.94
C ASP A 45 -8.64 -1.07 -13.15
N ARG A 46 -7.42 -1.09 -13.72
CA ARG A 46 -6.64 -2.32 -13.92
C ARG A 46 -6.08 -2.83 -12.58
N LYS A 47 -5.50 -1.93 -11.78
CA LYS A 47 -5.00 -2.19 -10.42
C LYS A 47 -6.09 -2.71 -9.50
N GLN A 48 -7.29 -2.12 -9.54
CA GLN A 48 -8.46 -2.57 -8.77
C GLN A 48 -8.87 -4.01 -9.12
N GLY A 49 -8.73 -4.41 -10.40
CA GLY A 49 -8.96 -5.79 -10.84
C GLY A 49 -8.02 -6.79 -10.15
N TYR A 50 -6.71 -6.54 -10.21
CA TYR A 50 -5.72 -7.38 -9.52
C TYR A 50 -5.95 -7.39 -8.00
N PHE A 51 -6.28 -6.25 -7.42
CA PHE A 51 -6.51 -6.12 -5.98
C PHE A 51 -7.72 -6.94 -5.51
N TRP A 52 -8.81 -6.95 -6.30
CA TRP A 52 -10.00 -7.72 -5.98
C TRP A 52 -9.76 -9.23 -5.99
N GLU A 53 -8.96 -9.73 -6.94
CA GLU A 53 -8.59 -11.15 -6.99
C GLU A 53 -7.59 -11.52 -5.89
N PHE A 54 -6.57 -10.68 -5.67
CA PHE A 54 -5.56 -10.88 -4.63
C PHE A 54 -6.16 -11.00 -3.23
N ARG A 55 -7.21 -10.20 -2.95
CA ARG A 55 -7.93 -10.18 -1.68
C ARG A 55 -8.65 -11.49 -1.39
N ARG A 56 -9.08 -12.23 -2.41
CA ARG A 56 -9.89 -13.45 -2.24
C ARG A 56 -9.05 -14.70 -1.98
N ALA A 57 -7.74 -14.64 -2.20
CA ALA A 57 -6.88 -15.78 -1.94
C ALA A 57 -6.72 -16.02 -0.43
N PRO A 58 -7.04 -17.23 0.06
CA PRO A 58 -6.93 -17.55 1.47
C PRO A 58 -5.47 -17.44 1.90
N ILE A 59 -5.30 -16.81 3.03
CA ILE A 59 -4.02 -16.49 3.62
C ILE A 59 -3.62 -17.64 4.54
N PRO A 60 -2.42 -18.24 4.39
CA PRO A 60 -1.93 -19.18 5.37
C PRO A 60 -1.79 -18.46 6.72
N MET A 61 -2.43 -19.03 7.74
CA MET A 61 -2.45 -18.49 9.10
C MET A 61 -1.02 -18.38 9.63
N PHE A 62 -0.68 -17.21 10.18
CA PHE A 62 0.57 -16.99 10.88
C PHE A 62 0.29 -17.02 12.38
N ASN A 63 0.51 -18.16 13.03
CA ASN A 63 0.24 -18.30 14.47
C ASN A 63 1.49 -18.09 15.34
N SER A 64 2.62 -17.76 14.71
CA SER A 64 3.92 -17.53 15.38
C SER A 64 4.48 -18.73 16.13
N GLU A 65 3.86 -19.92 16.02
CA GLU A 65 4.35 -21.16 16.63
C GLU A 65 5.39 -21.86 15.74
N GLY A 66 5.42 -21.55 14.43
CA GLY A 66 6.28 -22.21 13.44
C GLY A 66 7.70 -21.65 13.33
N GLY A 67 8.06 -20.61 14.08
CA GLY A 67 9.38 -19.99 14.05
C GLY A 67 9.69 -19.24 12.73
N PRO A 68 10.96 -18.87 12.47
CA PRO A 68 11.34 -18.03 11.32
C PRO A 68 11.02 -18.64 9.95
N GLN A 69 10.82 -19.96 9.88
CA GLN A 69 10.42 -20.65 8.64
C GLN A 69 9.00 -20.30 8.19
N GLU A 70 8.12 -19.95 9.12
CA GLU A 70 6.73 -19.57 8.84
C GLU A 70 6.67 -18.24 8.07
N ALA A 71 7.55 -17.28 8.44
CA ALA A 71 7.69 -16.02 7.71
C ALA A 71 8.21 -16.24 6.29
N LYS A 72 9.15 -17.18 6.10
CA LYS A 72 9.63 -17.55 4.76
C LYS A 72 8.53 -18.19 3.92
N PHE A 73 7.76 -19.12 4.49
CA PHE A 73 6.64 -19.76 3.81
C PHE A 73 5.59 -18.74 3.38
N LEU A 74 5.30 -17.78 4.25
CA LEU A 74 4.44 -16.65 3.95
C LEU A 74 4.96 -15.83 2.76
N PHE A 75 6.21 -15.39 2.81
CA PHE A 75 6.82 -14.65 1.71
C PHE A 75 6.77 -15.42 0.40
N ASP A 76 7.17 -16.70 0.41
CA ASP A 76 7.14 -17.57 -0.77
C ASP A 76 5.71 -17.73 -1.32
N PHE A 77 4.71 -17.84 -0.45
CA PHE A 77 3.29 -17.91 -0.82
C PHE A 77 2.81 -16.62 -1.50
N ILE A 78 3.11 -15.46 -0.90
CA ILE A 78 2.71 -14.16 -1.46
C ILE A 78 3.37 -13.94 -2.83
N VAL A 79 4.69 -14.17 -2.92
CA VAL A 79 5.45 -14.02 -4.17
C VAL A 79 4.90 -14.97 -5.25
N LYS A 80 4.68 -16.24 -4.93
CA LYS A 80 4.10 -17.20 -5.87
C LYS A 80 2.73 -16.75 -6.37
N HIS A 81 1.89 -16.22 -5.47
CA HIS A 81 0.55 -15.79 -5.81
C HIS A 81 0.53 -14.53 -6.69
N LEU A 82 1.38 -13.53 -6.38
CA LEU A 82 1.57 -12.34 -7.22
C LEU A 82 2.03 -12.72 -8.63
N ASN A 83 3.00 -13.63 -8.74
CA ASN A 83 3.46 -14.16 -10.03
C ASN A 83 2.36 -14.90 -10.80
N THR A 84 1.53 -15.69 -10.11
CA THR A 84 0.45 -16.47 -10.75
C THR A 84 -0.65 -15.57 -11.32
N MET A 85 -0.88 -14.41 -10.71
CA MET A 85 -1.83 -13.42 -11.21
C MET A 85 -1.21 -12.43 -12.20
N GLU A 86 0.06 -12.62 -12.55
CA GLU A 86 0.81 -11.74 -13.45
C GLU A 86 0.72 -10.26 -13.04
N VAL A 87 0.75 -10.00 -11.73
CA VAL A 87 0.70 -8.63 -11.20
C VAL A 87 2.00 -7.92 -11.60
N PRO A 88 1.93 -6.76 -12.26
CA PRO A 88 3.11 -5.95 -12.54
C PRO A 88 3.91 -5.63 -11.26
N ASP A 89 5.23 -5.75 -11.33
CA ASP A 89 6.16 -5.56 -10.19
C ASP A 89 5.95 -4.23 -9.45
N GLU A 90 5.50 -3.19 -10.17
CA GLU A 90 5.16 -1.86 -9.65
C GLU A 90 4.07 -1.88 -8.56
N TYR A 91 3.19 -2.89 -8.52
CA TYR A 91 2.14 -3.00 -7.50
C TYR A 91 2.46 -3.98 -6.37
N TRP A 92 3.60 -4.69 -6.44
CA TRP A 92 3.92 -5.75 -5.48
C TRP A 92 4.02 -5.22 -4.04
N VAL A 93 4.72 -4.10 -3.84
CA VAL A 93 4.90 -3.51 -2.50
C VAL A 93 3.56 -3.15 -1.89
N GLU A 94 2.70 -2.47 -2.64
CA GLU A 94 1.39 -2.04 -2.15
C GLU A 94 0.49 -3.21 -1.78
N PHE A 95 0.51 -4.28 -2.59
CA PHE A 95 -0.31 -5.46 -2.35
C PHE A 95 0.20 -6.24 -1.14
N VAL A 96 1.53 -6.42 -1.01
CA VAL A 96 2.15 -7.04 0.15
C VAL A 96 1.80 -6.26 1.42
N VAL A 97 1.98 -4.94 1.42
CA VAL A 97 1.65 -4.06 2.55
C VAL A 97 0.18 -4.18 2.93
N TYR A 98 -0.75 -4.08 1.97
CA TYR A 98 -2.19 -4.23 2.23
C TYR A 98 -2.53 -5.57 2.89
N LYS A 99 -1.94 -6.67 2.39
CA LYS A 99 -2.20 -8.02 2.93
C LYS A 99 -1.62 -8.17 4.33
N MET A 100 -0.47 -7.55 4.59
CA MET A 100 0.18 -7.55 5.91
C MET A 100 -0.62 -6.72 6.92
N GLU A 101 -0.95 -5.48 6.59
CA GLU A 101 -1.69 -4.57 7.47
C GLU A 101 -3.13 -5.03 7.73
N GLY A 102 -3.83 -5.59 6.73
CA GLY A 102 -5.24 -5.94 6.85
C GLY A 102 -5.53 -7.31 7.46
N GLN A 103 -4.58 -8.25 7.43
CA GLN A 103 -4.85 -9.65 7.80
C GLN A 103 -3.75 -10.29 8.67
N TYR A 104 -2.50 -9.82 8.61
CA TYR A 104 -1.39 -10.37 9.42
C TYR A 104 -1.13 -9.59 10.71
N PHE A 105 -1.45 -8.30 10.74
CA PHE A 105 -1.48 -7.50 11.97
C PHE A 105 -2.92 -7.05 12.24
N PRO A 106 -3.81 -7.96 12.72
CA PRO A 106 -5.15 -7.56 13.11
C PRO A 106 -5.11 -6.32 14.00
N GLN A 107 -6.07 -5.41 13.85
CA GLN A 107 -6.13 -4.22 14.72
C GLN A 107 -6.08 -4.61 16.21
N SER A 108 -6.68 -5.74 16.58
CA SER A 108 -6.61 -6.28 17.94
C SER A 108 -5.19 -6.63 18.40
N TYR A 109 -4.33 -7.13 17.51
CA TYR A 109 -2.92 -7.39 17.81
C TYR A 109 -2.16 -6.07 17.99
N MET A 110 -2.40 -5.10 17.11
CA MET A 110 -1.80 -3.77 17.21
C MET A 110 -2.20 -3.09 18.52
N ASP A 111 -3.49 -3.13 18.87
CA ASP A 111 -4.03 -2.58 20.11
C ASP A 111 -3.43 -3.29 21.34
N GLU A 112 -3.25 -4.62 21.28
CA GLU A 112 -2.56 -5.38 22.33
C GLU A 112 -1.11 -4.90 22.51
N ARG A 113 -0.34 -4.75 21.43
CA ARG A 113 1.05 -4.25 21.50
C ARG A 113 1.12 -2.82 22.03
N VAL A 114 0.18 -1.96 21.64
CA VAL A 114 0.07 -0.59 22.17
C VAL A 114 -0.24 -0.61 23.68
N MET A 115 -1.17 -1.45 24.12
CA MET A 115 -1.50 -1.61 25.54
C MET A 115 -0.32 -2.18 26.34
N GLU A 116 0.41 -3.13 25.78
CA GLU A 116 1.63 -3.68 26.37
C GLU A 116 2.68 -2.57 26.53
N PHE A 117 2.88 -1.73 25.52
CA PHE A 117 3.79 -0.59 25.61
C PHE A 117 3.34 0.45 26.65
N MET A 118 2.04 0.74 26.71
CA MET A 118 1.46 1.67 27.68
C MET A 118 1.68 1.19 29.11
N SER A 119 1.59 -0.12 29.36
CA SER A 119 1.76 -0.73 30.68
C SER A 119 3.18 -1.22 30.98
N LEU A 120 4.12 -1.06 30.04
CA LEU A 120 5.49 -1.58 30.16
C LEU A 120 6.24 -0.97 31.36
N LEU A 121 6.62 -1.84 32.29
CA LEU A 121 7.48 -1.54 33.44
C LEU A 121 8.73 -2.42 33.41
N GLN A 122 9.83 -1.96 34.00
CA GLN A 122 11.07 -2.72 34.11
C GLN A 122 10.92 -4.00 34.93
N GLY A 123 9.96 -4.07 35.88
CA GLY A 123 9.69 -5.19 36.82
C GLY A 123 10.48 -6.47 36.53
N ASP A 124 11.30 -6.98 37.43
CA ASP A 124 12.28 -8.09 37.31
C ASP A 124 13.26 -8.15 36.12
N MET A 125 13.01 -7.50 34.99
CA MET A 125 13.96 -7.40 33.90
C MET A 125 15.19 -6.57 34.29
N SER A 126 16.34 -6.95 33.73
CA SER A 126 17.50 -6.08 33.68
C SER A 126 17.20 -4.82 32.88
N VAL A 127 17.98 -3.75 33.09
CA VAL A 127 17.79 -2.49 32.34
C VAL A 127 17.94 -2.72 30.84
N ARG A 128 18.85 -3.63 30.42
CA ARG A 128 19.07 -3.98 29.01
C ARG A 128 17.88 -4.72 28.39
N GLU A 129 17.30 -5.68 29.10
CA GLU A 129 16.10 -6.40 28.62
C GLU A 129 14.90 -5.46 28.53
N TYR A 130 14.75 -4.58 29.52
CA TYR A 130 13.72 -3.54 29.50
C TYR A 130 13.91 -2.59 28.31
N GLU A 131 15.14 -2.15 28.03
CA GLU A 131 15.46 -1.31 26.87
C GLU A 131 15.15 -1.99 25.54
N ALA A 132 15.56 -3.25 25.38
CA ALA A 132 15.26 -4.02 24.17
C ALA A 132 13.74 -4.11 23.96
N LYS A 133 12.99 -4.47 25.01
CA LYS A 133 11.53 -4.58 24.96
C LYS A 133 10.84 -3.22 24.72
N PHE A 134 11.38 -2.15 25.31
CA PHE A 134 10.89 -0.79 25.07
C PHE A 134 11.07 -0.37 23.61
N ASN A 135 12.26 -0.60 23.04
CA ASN A 135 12.56 -0.26 21.66
C ASN A 135 11.67 -1.01 20.69
N ASP A 136 11.51 -2.32 20.91
CA ASP A 136 10.65 -3.20 20.12
C ASP A 136 9.19 -2.69 20.11
N LEU A 137 8.61 -2.52 21.30
CA LEU A 137 7.22 -2.10 21.45
C LEU A 137 6.96 -0.63 21.04
N SER A 138 7.98 0.24 21.08
CA SER A 138 7.82 1.65 20.71
C SER A 138 7.45 1.85 19.23
N GLN A 139 7.71 0.86 18.38
CA GLN A 139 7.33 0.87 16.97
C GLN A 139 5.81 0.83 16.78
N PHE A 140 5.06 0.25 17.72
CA PHE A 140 3.60 0.14 17.66
C PHE A 140 2.88 1.37 18.18
N ALA A 141 3.56 2.24 18.93
CA ALA A 141 2.97 3.43 19.54
C ALA A 141 3.83 4.70 19.29
N PRO A 142 4.04 5.08 18.02
CA PRO A 142 4.91 6.20 17.67
C PRO A 142 4.47 7.53 18.32
N SER A 143 3.16 7.72 18.52
CA SER A 143 2.60 8.90 19.19
C SER A 143 3.04 9.05 20.66
N LEU A 144 3.39 7.95 21.34
CA LEU A 144 3.84 7.98 22.74
C LEU A 144 5.33 8.29 22.89
N VAL A 145 6.09 8.22 21.80
CA VAL A 145 7.54 8.44 21.75
C VAL A 145 7.94 9.42 20.64
N GLU A 146 7.01 10.30 20.26
CA GLU A 146 7.15 11.19 19.09
C GLU A 146 8.38 12.10 19.19
N SER A 147 8.73 12.53 20.41
CA SER A 147 9.95 13.27 20.68
C SER A 147 10.90 12.49 21.58
N GLU A 148 12.19 12.79 21.47
CA GLU A 148 13.24 12.25 22.35
C GLU A 148 12.90 12.49 23.82
N HIS A 149 12.37 13.67 24.14
CA HIS A 149 11.89 14.00 25.48
C HIS A 149 10.76 13.09 25.97
N LEU A 150 9.74 12.85 25.15
CA LEU A 150 8.63 11.93 25.52
C LEU A 150 9.12 10.49 25.66
N ARG A 151 10.03 10.07 24.78
CA ARG A 151 10.67 8.76 24.83
C ARG A 151 11.42 8.57 26.15
N CYS A 152 12.30 9.52 26.50
CA CYS A 152 13.03 9.54 27.76
C CYS A 152 12.10 9.52 28.98
N LEU A 153 11.06 10.36 28.99
CA LEU A 153 10.09 10.44 30.08
C LEU A 153 9.35 9.12 30.29
N LYS A 154 8.89 8.48 29.20
CA LYS A 154 8.19 7.20 29.24
C LYS A 154 9.12 6.08 29.72
N PHE A 155 10.35 6.04 29.24
CA PHE A 155 11.37 5.09 29.68
C PHE A 155 11.67 5.23 31.17
N GLU A 156 11.96 6.45 31.64
CA GLU A 156 12.24 6.73 33.04
C GLU A 156 11.07 6.36 33.96
N LYS A 157 9.82 6.63 33.55
CA LYS A 157 8.62 6.26 34.30
C LYS A 157 8.44 4.76 34.47
N GLY A 158 8.92 3.96 33.51
CA GLY A 158 8.84 2.51 33.60
C GLY A 158 9.99 1.86 34.38
N LEU A 159 11.08 2.59 34.67
CA LEU A 159 12.21 2.07 35.45
C LEU A 159 11.83 1.75 36.90
N LYS A 160 12.45 0.70 37.44
CA LYS A 160 12.33 0.36 38.87
C LYS A 160 12.87 1.50 39.74
N ASN A 161 12.25 1.70 40.90
CA ASN A 161 12.62 2.76 41.83
C ASN A 161 14.10 2.74 42.25
N SER A 162 14.71 1.56 42.35
CA SER A 162 16.13 1.41 42.68
C SER A 162 17.06 2.04 41.64
N VAL A 163 16.66 2.04 40.36
CA VAL A 163 17.43 2.64 39.25
C VAL A 163 16.99 4.09 39.01
N ARG A 164 15.68 4.34 39.06
CA ARG A 164 15.07 5.65 38.77
C ARG A 164 15.50 6.73 39.76
N ARG A 165 15.54 6.43 41.07
CA ARG A 165 15.86 7.43 42.11
C ARG A 165 17.25 8.05 41.94
N PRO A 166 18.34 7.26 41.76
CA PRO A 166 19.65 7.82 41.45
C PRO A 166 19.67 8.68 40.18
N LEU A 167 19.00 8.25 39.10
CA LEU A 167 18.95 8.99 37.84
C LEU A 167 18.28 10.36 37.99
N VAL A 168 17.14 10.41 38.70
CA VAL A 168 16.44 11.67 38.99
C VAL A 168 17.30 12.59 39.84
N ALA A 169 17.99 12.06 40.85
CA ALA A 169 18.87 12.84 41.71
C ALA A 169 20.04 13.46 40.94
N LEU A 170 20.65 12.72 40.01
CA LEU A 170 21.72 13.24 39.14
C LEU A 170 21.21 14.35 38.21
N ARG A 171 19.97 14.29 37.73
CA ARG A 171 19.38 15.35 36.91
C ARG A 171 19.20 16.66 37.69
N ILE A 172 18.91 16.60 38.99
CA ILE A 172 18.73 17.79 39.83
C ILE A 172 20.06 18.51 40.12
N GLN A 173 21.20 17.81 40.03
CA GLN A 173 22.52 18.42 40.30
C GLN A 173 23.18 19.13 39.10
N ASN A 174 22.56 19.10 37.92
CA ASN A 174 23.12 19.67 36.69
C ASN A 174 22.42 20.98 36.25
N PHE A 175 21.85 21.74 37.19
CA PHE A 175 21.24 23.05 36.97
C PHE A 175 21.97 24.16 37.73
#